data_AF-A0A350DBN0-F1
#
_entry.id   AF-A0A350DBN0-F1
#
_cell.length_a   1.000
_cell.length_b   1.000
_cell.length_c   1.000
_cell.angle_alpha   90.00
_cell.angle_beta   90.00
_cell.angle_gamma   90.00
#
_symmetry.space_group_name_H-M   'P 1'
#
loop_
_entity.id
_entity.type
_entity.pdbx_description
1 polymer ?
#
loop_
_entity_poly.entity_id
_entity_poly.type
_entity_poly.pdbx_seq_one_letter_code
_entity_poly.pdbx_strand_id
1 'polypeptide(L)'
;MTSSSTPPNAESSLRAPTIEDPSVYLDDPNRKLLEIDTETRQGPALFRWLTLGMEYLIGAILVALIVAVSSNVVGRSLFNHSLPWVDELARMLFIWLV
;
A
#
# COMPACT_ATOMS: atom_id res chain seq x y z
N MET A 1 0.66 -31.03 -69.33
CA MET A 1 1.57 -30.33 -68.39
C MET A 1 0.93 -28.98 -68.08
N THR A 2 0.15 -28.91 -67.00
CA THR A 2 -0.60 -27.72 -66.59
C THR A 2 -0.16 -27.37 -65.17
N SER A 3 0.74 -26.39 -65.06
CA SER A 3 1.24 -25.91 -63.77
C SER A 3 0.31 -24.83 -63.24
N SER A 4 -0.26 -25.08 -62.07
CA SER A 4 -1.20 -24.23 -61.34
C SER A 4 -0.53 -22.94 -60.86
N SER A 5 -1.16 -21.81 -61.11
CA SER A 5 -0.84 -20.50 -60.56
C SER A 5 -1.22 -20.43 -59.08
N THR A 6 -0.24 -20.50 -58.18
CA THR A 6 -0.42 -20.23 -56.75
C THR A 6 -0.15 -18.74 -56.49
N PRO A 7 -1.09 -17.98 -55.90
CA PRO A 7 -0.90 -16.56 -55.61
C PRO A 7 0.08 -16.37 -54.42
N PRO A 8 0.97 -15.36 -54.45
CA PRO A 8 2.04 -15.17 -53.47
C PRO A 8 1.59 -14.46 -52.18
N ASN A 9 0.34 -14.63 -51.74
CA ASN A 9 -0.24 -13.78 -50.69
C ASN A 9 -0.80 -14.54 -49.48
N ALA A 10 -0.08 -15.54 -48.99
CA ALA A 10 -0.45 -16.28 -47.78
C ALA A 10 0.55 -16.12 -46.61
N GLU A 11 1.62 -15.32 -46.78
CA GLU A 11 2.73 -15.27 -45.81
C GLU A 11 2.64 -14.09 -44.82
N SER A 12 1.65 -13.19 -44.96
CA SER A 12 1.61 -11.94 -44.19
C SER A 12 1.03 -12.06 -42.76
N SER A 13 0.57 -13.24 -42.32
CA SER A 13 -0.20 -13.35 -41.06
C SER A 13 0.53 -14.02 -39.89
N LEU A 14 1.82 -14.37 -40.02
CA LEU A 14 2.57 -15.04 -38.96
C LEU A 14 3.92 -14.34 -38.69
N ARG A 15 3.88 -13.01 -38.63
CA ARG A 15 5.00 -12.24 -38.09
C ARG A 15 4.95 -12.40 -36.57
N ALA A 16 5.82 -13.27 -36.04
CA ALA A 16 6.13 -13.32 -34.60
C ALA A 16 6.27 -11.89 -34.08
N PRO A 17 5.80 -11.57 -32.86
CA PRO A 17 5.93 -10.22 -32.32
C PRO A 17 7.42 -9.88 -32.36
N THR A 18 7.81 -8.99 -33.27
CA THR A 18 9.14 -8.41 -33.28
C THR A 18 9.26 -7.77 -31.92
N ILE A 19 10.07 -8.36 -31.05
CA ILE A 19 10.52 -7.71 -29.82
C ILE A 19 11.42 -6.59 -30.33
N GLU A 20 10.80 -5.46 -30.67
CA GLU A 20 11.49 -4.25 -31.06
C GLU A 20 12.35 -3.80 -29.88
N ASP A 21 13.53 -3.28 -30.18
CA ASP A 21 14.49 -2.84 -29.18
C ASP A 21 13.77 -1.89 -28.19
N PRO A 22 13.75 -2.20 -26.87
CA PRO A 22 12.96 -1.47 -25.89
C PRO A 22 13.35 0.01 -25.79
N SER A 23 14.54 0.39 -26.29
CA SER A 23 14.99 1.78 -26.41
C SER A 23 14.05 2.64 -27.28
N VAL A 24 13.43 2.06 -28.31
CA VAL A 24 12.50 2.77 -29.19
C VAL A 24 11.28 3.30 -28.43
N TYR A 25 10.83 2.58 -27.39
CA TYR A 25 9.71 3.00 -26.54
C TYR A 25 10.12 3.98 -25.43
N LEU A 26 11.43 4.10 -25.13
CA LEU A 26 11.94 5.10 -24.19
C LEU A 26 11.96 6.50 -24.81
N ASP A 27 12.22 6.59 -26.11
CA ASP A 27 12.32 7.84 -26.88
C ASP A 27 10.97 8.32 -27.46
N ASP A 28 9.87 7.59 -27.24
CA ASP A 28 8.54 7.95 -27.74
C ASP A 28 8.03 9.26 -27.09
N PRO A 29 7.70 10.31 -27.87
CA PRO A 29 7.14 11.55 -27.32
C PRO A 29 5.82 11.35 -26.54
N ASN A 30 5.04 10.30 -26.84
CA ASN A 30 3.82 9.97 -26.11
C ASN A 30 4.09 9.37 -24.71
N ARG A 31 5.33 8.94 -24.40
CA ARG A 31 5.72 8.43 -23.08
C ARG A 31 5.52 9.48 -21.97
N LYS A 32 5.80 10.75 -22.27
CA LYS A 32 5.71 11.86 -21.30
C LYS A 32 4.29 12.10 -20.76
N LEU A 33 3.25 11.72 -21.52
CA LEU A 33 1.85 11.83 -21.10
C LEU A 33 1.45 10.73 -20.09
N LEU A 34 2.19 9.61 -20.09
CA LEU A 34 1.94 8.44 -19.25
C LEU A 34 2.87 8.39 -18.02
N GLU A 35 3.87 9.26 -17.97
CA GLU A 35 4.63 9.53 -16.75
C GLU A 35 3.70 10.23 -15.76
N ILE A 36 2.96 9.42 -15.01
CA ILE A 36 2.20 9.86 -13.85
C ILE A 36 3.21 10.47 -12.91
N ASP A 37 3.18 11.81 -12.84
CA ASP A 37 4.07 12.65 -12.07
C ASP A 37 3.89 12.34 -10.57
N THR A 38 4.57 11.28 -10.14
CA THR A 38 4.50 10.72 -8.79
C THR A 38 5.16 11.66 -7.79
N GLU A 39 6.12 12.46 -8.27
CA GLU A 39 6.77 13.55 -7.53
C GLU A 39 5.79 14.68 -7.20
N THR A 40 4.97 15.12 -8.16
CA THR A 40 3.91 16.12 -7.94
C THR A 40 2.74 15.56 -7.12
N ARG A 41 2.61 14.22 -7.09
CA ARG A 41 1.62 13.49 -6.27
C ARG A 41 2.18 13.02 -4.92
N GLN A 42 3.29 13.57 -4.46
CA GLN A 42 3.60 13.63 -3.03
C GLN A 42 2.46 14.45 -2.39
N GLY A 43 1.46 13.78 -1.82
CA GLY A 43 0.22 14.40 -1.36
C GLY A 43 0.48 15.67 -0.52
N PRO A 44 -0.46 16.65 -0.55
CA PRO A 44 -0.30 17.94 0.11
C PRO A 44 0.25 17.77 1.53
N ALA A 45 1.12 18.68 1.98
CA ALA A 45 1.84 18.56 3.26
C ALA A 45 0.93 18.23 4.46
N LEU A 46 -0.34 18.65 4.41
CA LEU A 46 -1.39 18.29 5.35
C LEU A 46 -1.64 16.77 5.44
N PHE A 47 -1.67 16.07 4.31
CA PHE A 47 -1.85 14.62 4.26
C PHE A 47 -0.66 13.89 4.88
N ARG A 48 0.56 14.37 4.65
CA ARG A 48 1.77 13.81 5.30
C ARG A 48 1.75 14.01 6.81
N TRP A 49 1.35 15.18 7.28
CA TRP A 49 1.19 15.46 8.72
C TRP A 49 0.08 14.62 9.34
N LEU A 50 -1.03 14.43 8.62
CA LEU A 50 -2.13 13.60 9.06
C LEU A 50 -1.70 12.13 9.16
N THR A 51 -1.02 11.60 8.16
CA THR A 51 -0.47 10.23 8.18
C THR A 51 0.47 10.03 9.36
N LEU A 52 1.39 10.98 9.57
CA LEU A 52 2.31 10.93 10.70
C LEU A 52 1.57 10.99 12.05
N GLY A 53 0.55 11.85 12.17
CA GLY A 53 -0.27 11.95 13.37
C GLY A 53 -1.05 10.67 13.66
N MET A 54 -1.61 10.02 12.64
CA MET A 54 -2.31 8.75 12.77
C MET A 54 -1.36 7.61 13.19
N GLU A 55 -0.15 7.58 12.64
CA GLU A 55 0.89 6.61 13.03
C GLU A 55 1.25 6.75 14.51
N TYR A 56 1.48 7.98 14.97
CA TYR A 56 1.74 8.25 16.39
C TYR A 56 0.53 7.93 17.27
N LEU A 57 -0.70 8.20 16.82
CA LEU A 57 -1.92 7.89 17.56
C LEU A 57 -2.05 6.38 17.79
N ILE A 58 -1.85 5.57 16.74
CA ILE A 58 -1.88 4.11 16.81
C ILE A 58 -0.77 3.61 17.75
N GLY A 59 0.45 4.15 17.60
CA GLY A 59 1.58 3.81 18.48
C GLY A 59 1.31 4.15 19.96
N ALA A 60 0.72 5.31 20.23
CA ALA A 60 0.36 5.73 21.58
C ALA A 60 -0.72 4.83 22.19
N ILE A 61 -1.75 4.47 21.43
CA ILE A 61 -2.82 3.57 21.88
C ILE A 61 -2.24 2.18 22.20
N LEU A 62 -1.35 1.64 21.37
CA LEU A 62 -0.66 0.36 21.62
C LEU A 62 0.13 0.38 22.93
N VAL A 63 0.94 1.42 23.16
CA VAL A 63 1.69 1.57 24.42
C VAL A 63 0.76 1.67 25.62
N ALA A 64 -0.31 2.47 25.51
CA ALA A 64 -1.30 2.60 26.58
C ALA A 64 -1.97 1.25 26.90
N LEU A 65 -2.29 0.43 25.90
CA LEU A 65 -2.83 -0.93 26.09
C LEU A 65 -1.83 -1.84 26.82
N ILE A 66 -0.55 -1.79 26.48
CA ILE A 66 0.50 -2.55 27.19
C ILE A 66 0.55 -2.14 28.67
N VAL A 67 0.53 -0.84 28.95
CA VAL A 67 0.53 -0.31 30.33
C VAL A 67 -0.74 -0.71 31.08
N ALA A 68 -1.90 -0.70 30.42
CA ALA A 68 -3.17 -1.12 31.00
C ALA A 68 -3.13 -2.60 31.42
N VAL A 69 -2.72 -3.49 30.51
CA VAL A 69 -2.58 -4.93 30.82
C VAL A 69 -1.54 -5.16 31.92
N SER A 70 -0.41 -4.47 31.85
CA SER A 70 0.66 -4.57 32.86
C SER A 70 0.19 -4.08 34.24
N SER A 71 -0.55 -2.98 34.30
CA SER A 71 -1.12 -2.46 35.56
C SER A 71 -2.14 -3.41 36.16
N ASN A 72 -2.88 -4.16 35.34
CA ASN A 72 -3.83 -5.17 35.83
C ASN A 72 -3.10 -6.36 36.47
N VAL A 73 -1.98 -6.80 35.87
CA VAL A 73 -1.10 -7.84 36.43
C VAL A 73 -0.46 -7.36 37.75
N VAL A 74 0.08 -6.14 37.78
CA VAL A 74 0.70 -5.57 38.98
C VAL A 74 -0.33 -5.28 40.07
N GLY A 75 -1.50 -4.75 39.72
CA GLY A 75 -2.58 -4.45 40.67
C GLY A 75 -3.10 -5.70 41.38
N ARG A 76 -3.23 -6.82 40.66
CA ARG A 76 -3.55 -8.11 41.27
C ARG A 76 -2.39 -8.70 42.08
N SER A 77 -1.15 -8.60 41.58
CA SER A 77 0.02 -9.21 42.20
C SER A 77 0.50 -8.49 43.48
N LEU A 78 0.47 -7.15 43.49
CA LEU A 78 0.97 -6.35 44.62
C LEU A 78 -0.14 -5.77 45.50
N PHE A 79 -1.29 -5.39 44.94
CA PHE A 79 -2.29 -4.58 45.66
C PHE A 79 -3.55 -5.35 46.07
N ASN A 80 -3.67 -6.65 45.75
CA ASN A 80 -4.85 -7.48 46.05
C ASN A 80 -6.19 -6.84 45.59
N HIS A 81 -6.13 -5.88 44.66
CA HIS A 81 -7.26 -5.10 44.18
C HIS A 81 -7.13 -4.88 42.68
N SER A 82 -8.01 -5.53 41.91
CA SER A 82 -8.13 -5.29 40.46
C SER A 82 -8.71 -3.89 40.25
N LEU A 83 -7.98 -3.00 39.59
CA LEU A 83 -8.40 -1.63 39.28
C LEU A 83 -9.46 -1.66 38.16
N PRO A 84 -10.76 -1.49 38.46
CA PRO A 84 -11.83 -1.64 37.46
C PRO A 84 -11.79 -0.55 36.38
N TRP A 85 -11.20 0.61 36.70
CA TRP A 85 -11.01 1.71 35.74
C TRP A 85 -10.12 1.34 34.55
N VAL A 86 -9.12 0.46 34.74
CA VAL A 86 -8.19 0.06 33.69
C VAL A 86 -8.89 -0.78 32.61
N ASP A 87 -9.87 -1.58 33.01
CA ASP A 87 -10.68 -2.40 32.12
C ASP A 87 -11.55 -1.52 31.19
N GLU A 88 -12.20 -0.50 31.76
CA GLU A 88 -13.00 0.47 31.00
C GLU A 88 -12.13 1.35 30.09
N LEU A 89 -10.94 1.73 30.57
CA LEU A 89 -9.99 2.52 29.79
C LEU A 89 -9.41 1.72 28.62
N ALA A 90 -9.11 0.44 28.81
CA ALA A 90 -8.70 -0.47 27.74
C ALA A 90 -9.82 -0.64 26.71
N ARG A 91 -11.08 -0.76 27.14
CA ARG A 91 -12.24 -0.82 26.25
C ARG A 91 -12.39 0.44 25.40
N MET A 92 -12.26 1.62 26.01
CA MET A 92 -12.34 2.89 25.29
C MET A 92 -11.18 3.03 24.29
N LEU A 93 -9.95 2.69 24.69
CA LEU A 93 -8.78 2.72 23.79
C LEU A 93 -8.88 1.72 22.63
N PHE A 94 -9.47 0.55 22.85
CA PHE A 94 -9.68 -0.46 21.82
C PHE A 94 -10.67 0.01 20.74
N ILE A 95 -11.76 0.68 21.15
CA ILE A 95 -12.73 1.26 20.21
C ILE A 95 -12.08 2.36 19.36
N TRP A 96 -11.12 3.10 19.92
CA TRP A 96 -10.35 4.11 19.19
C TRP A 96 -9.27 3.54 18.25
N LEU A 97 -8.93 2.25 18.39
CA LEU A 97 -7.94 1.56 17.56
C LEU A 97 -8.55 0.92 16.30
N VAL A 98 -9.83 0.49 16.39
CA VAL A 98 -10.56 -0.22 15.32
C VAL A 98 -11.14 0.74 14.29
#